data_AF-A0A346NLH7-F1
#
_entry.id   AF-A0A346NLH7-F1
#
_cell.length_a   1.000
_cell.length_b   1.000
_cell.length_c   1.000
_cell.angle_alpha   90.00
_cell.angle_beta   90.00
_cell.angle_gamma   90.00
#
_symmetry.space_group_name_H-M   'P 1'
#
loop_
_entity.id
_entity.type
_entity.pdbx_description
1 polymer ?
#
loop_
_entity_poly.entity_id
_entity_poly.type
_entity_poly.pdbx_seq_one_letter_code
_entity_poly.pdbx_strand_id
1 'polypeptide(L)'
;MSTGIKAVDNLIVRYGIQPQPSISDFQRVTILNSQNAYGAGLGLPYCMQQALQRVPTACQVFLHQFYLPYRAQRLASYLVTDEGQLLEQVWYVKDHKYQNAARIIGRRVMSSYLQRANAA
;
A
#
# COMPACT_ATOMS: atom_id res chain seq x y z
N MET A 1 8.73 -6.97 13.95
CA MET A 1 7.57 -7.89 13.85
C MET A 1 7.62 -8.66 12.53
N SER A 2 7.64 -10.00 12.59
CA SER A 2 7.50 -10.88 11.42
C SER A 2 6.01 -11.00 11.04
N THR A 3 5.72 -11.12 9.75
CA THR A 3 4.37 -11.33 9.21
C THR A 3 3.83 -12.75 9.48
N GLY A 4 4.69 -13.68 9.92
CA GLY A 4 4.36 -15.09 10.10
C GLY A 4 4.35 -15.90 8.80
N ILE A 5 4.63 -15.26 7.66
CA ILE A 5 4.73 -15.91 6.35
C ILE A 5 6.14 -15.70 5.83
N LYS A 6 6.98 -16.75 5.91
CA LYS A 6 8.40 -16.69 5.54
C LYS A 6 8.65 -16.05 4.17
N ALA A 7 7.83 -16.38 3.18
CA ALA A 7 7.99 -15.84 1.84
C ALA A 7 7.75 -14.31 1.79
N VAL A 8 6.74 -13.82 2.51
CA VAL A 8 6.46 -12.37 2.61
C VAL A 8 7.55 -11.67 3.43
N ASP A 9 7.98 -12.27 4.54
CA ASP A 9 9.07 -11.73 5.36
C ASP A 9 10.38 -11.59 4.57
N ASN A 10 10.73 -12.60 3.76
CA ASN A 10 11.90 -12.57 2.89
C ASN A 10 11.79 -11.45 1.85
N LEU A 11 10.60 -11.20 1.29
CA LEU A 11 10.38 -10.09 0.36
C LEU A 11 10.53 -8.73 1.06
N ILE A 12 10.00 -8.59 2.28
CA ILE A 12 10.17 -7.37 3.08
C ILE A 12 11.65 -7.12 3.40
N VAL A 13 12.41 -8.16 3.75
CA VAL A 13 13.86 -8.03 3.99
C VAL A 13 14.61 -7.67 2.71
N ARG A 14 14.23 -8.25 1.57
CA ARG A 14 14.91 -8.04 0.29
C ARG A 14 14.66 -6.65 -0.31
N TYR A 15 13.40 -6.19 -0.31
CA TYR A 15 13.00 -4.97 -1.02
C TYR A 15 12.74 -3.79 -0.08
N GLY A 16 12.58 -4.03 1.22
CA GLY A 16 12.11 -3.02 2.16
C GLY A 16 10.65 -2.62 1.92
N ILE A 17 10.22 -1.56 2.57
CA ILE A 17 8.95 -0.88 2.29
C ILE A 17 9.29 0.48 1.70
N GLN A 18 8.87 0.72 0.46
CA GLN A 18 9.19 1.94 -0.26
C GLN A 18 8.07 2.98 -0.05
N PRO A 19 8.35 4.18 0.50
CA PRO A 19 7.36 5.26 0.65
C PRO A 19 7.24 6.13 -0.61
N GLN A 20 8.01 5.84 -1.66
CA GLN A 20 8.06 6.59 -2.91
C GLN A 20 7.60 5.73 -4.10
N PRO A 21 7.17 6.36 -5.21
CA PRO A 21 6.80 5.66 -6.44
C PRO A 21 7.87 4.66 -6.86
N SER A 22 7.48 3.40 -6.94
CA SER A 22 8.39 2.31 -7.26
C SER A 22 7.61 1.10 -7.75
N ILE A 23 8.28 0.24 -8.51
CA ILE A 23 7.70 -0.99 -9.04
C ILE A 23 8.69 -2.12 -8.76
N SER A 24 8.24 -3.13 -8.04
CA SER A 24 8.96 -4.36 -7.75
C SER A 24 7.98 -5.55 -7.79
N ASP A 25 8.52 -6.77 -7.75
CA ASP A 25 7.72 -8.00 -7.69
C ASP A 25 6.83 -8.09 -6.43
N PHE A 26 7.19 -7.39 -5.36
CA PHE A 26 6.48 -7.40 -4.09
C PHE A 26 5.55 -6.21 -3.90
N GLN A 27 6.02 -5.02 -4.28
CA GLN A 27 5.37 -3.74 -4.01
C GLN A 27 5.35 -2.87 -5.28
N ARG A 28 4.19 -2.30 -5.57
CA ARG A 28 4.02 -1.17 -6.50
C ARG A 28 3.49 0.04 -5.74
N VAL A 29 4.09 1.21 -5.96
CA VAL A 29 3.64 2.48 -5.39
C VAL A 29 3.33 3.44 -6.52
N THR A 30 2.11 3.98 -6.52
CA THR A 30 1.65 4.94 -7.53
C THR A 30 1.14 6.20 -6.82
N ILE A 31 1.56 7.38 -7.28
CA ILE A 31 0.97 8.65 -6.83
C ILE A 31 -0.33 8.89 -7.57
N LEU A 32 -1.36 9.20 -6.81
CA LEU A 32 -2.69 9.52 -7.25
C LEU A 32 -3.12 10.88 -6.68
N ASN A 33 -4.06 11.49 -7.38
CA ASN A 33 -4.88 12.58 -6.90
C ASN A 33 -6.33 12.30 -7.34
N SER A 34 -7.28 13.13 -6.89
CA SER A 34 -8.69 12.91 -7.22
C SER A 34 -9.02 13.00 -8.72
N GLN A 35 -8.17 13.64 -9.53
CA GLN A 35 -8.36 13.77 -10.99
C GLN A 35 -7.88 12.54 -11.77
N ASN A 36 -6.72 11.96 -11.41
CA ASN A 36 -6.12 10.85 -12.13
C ASN A 36 -6.61 9.47 -11.66
N ALA A 37 -7.23 9.38 -10.49
CA ALA A 37 -7.68 8.12 -9.89
C ALA A 37 -8.75 7.38 -10.71
N TYR A 38 -9.68 8.11 -11.34
CA TYR A 38 -10.81 7.52 -12.07
C TYR A 38 -10.41 6.99 -13.46
N GLY A 39 -9.40 7.62 -14.09
CA GLY A 39 -8.94 7.28 -15.44
C GLY A 39 -7.74 6.32 -15.50
N ALA A 40 -7.04 6.08 -14.39
CA ALA A 40 -5.77 5.34 -14.40
C ALA A 40 -5.89 3.83 -14.63
N GLY A 41 -7.09 3.26 -14.80
CA GLY A 41 -7.26 1.83 -15.10
C GLY A 41 -6.73 0.88 -14.03
N LEU A 42 -6.56 1.35 -12.78
CA LEU A 42 -5.85 0.61 -11.72
C LEU A 42 -6.64 -0.57 -11.14
N GLY A 43 -7.91 -0.71 -11.51
CA GLY A 43 -8.81 -1.74 -10.96
C GLY A 43 -8.90 -1.64 -9.44
N LEU A 44 -9.08 -0.42 -8.92
CA LEU A 44 -9.22 -0.17 -7.49
C LEU A 44 -10.62 -0.58 -7.00
N PRO A 45 -10.74 -1.14 -5.78
CA PRO A 45 -12.03 -1.38 -5.15
C PRO A 45 -12.83 -0.07 -4.96
N TYR A 46 -14.16 -0.17 -4.96
CA TYR A 46 -15.05 0.98 -4.87
C TYR A 46 -14.81 1.85 -3.61
N CYS A 47 -14.55 1.24 -2.45
CA CYS A 47 -14.23 1.97 -1.22
C CYS A 47 -13.00 2.87 -1.37
N MET A 48 -11.95 2.38 -2.05
CA MET A 48 -10.74 3.16 -2.32
C MET A 48 -11.00 4.30 -3.30
N GLN A 49 -11.85 4.09 -4.31
CA GLN A 49 -12.26 5.16 -5.23
C GLN A 49 -13.04 6.25 -4.49
N GLN A 50 -13.98 5.87 -3.62
CA GLN A 50 -14.72 6.83 -2.78
C GLN A 50 -13.79 7.60 -1.83
N ALA A 51 -12.80 6.92 -1.23
CA ALA A 51 -11.82 7.60 -0.37
C ALA A 51 -11.05 8.67 -1.15
N LEU A 52 -10.58 8.35 -2.37
CA LEU A 52 -9.87 9.30 -3.24
C LEU A 52 -10.72 10.51 -3.64
N GLN A 53 -12.02 10.31 -3.89
CA GLN A 53 -12.94 11.41 -4.23
C GLN A 53 -13.14 12.41 -3.09
N ARG A 54 -12.94 11.99 -1.83
CA ARG A 54 -13.07 12.85 -0.65
C ARG A 54 -11.81 13.66 -0.36
N VAL A 55 -10.69 13.32 -1.01
CA VAL A 55 -9.41 14.01 -0.82
C VAL A 55 -9.35 15.25 -1.71
N PRO A 56 -8.88 16.41 -1.19
CA PRO A 56 -8.67 17.60 -2.00
C PRO A 56 -7.76 17.35 -3.21
N THR A 57 -8.02 18.01 -4.34
CA THR A 57 -7.25 17.85 -5.58
C THR A 57 -5.76 18.21 -5.45
N ALA A 58 -5.44 19.13 -4.55
CA ALA A 58 -4.06 19.55 -4.28
C ALA A 58 -3.27 18.50 -3.46
N CYS A 59 -3.95 17.55 -2.82
CA CYS A 59 -3.29 16.54 -2.00
C CYS A 59 -2.86 15.34 -2.85
N GLN A 60 -1.61 14.92 -2.64
CA GLN A 60 -1.10 13.68 -3.21
C GLN A 60 -1.44 12.50 -2.29
N VAL A 61 -1.86 11.41 -2.91
CA VAL A 61 -2.15 10.14 -2.25
C VAL A 61 -1.28 9.06 -2.87
N PHE A 62 -0.67 8.24 -2.04
CA PHE A 62 0.17 7.13 -2.45
C PHE A 62 -0.64 5.84 -2.33
N LEU A 63 -0.81 5.18 -3.47
CA LEU A 63 -1.37 3.83 -3.54
C LEU A 63 -0.25 2.82 -3.45
N HIS A 64 -0.19 2.09 -2.34
CA HIS A 64 0.69 0.93 -2.18
C HIS A 64 -0.07 -0.33 -2.52
N GLN A 65 0.41 -1.11 -3.49
CA GLN A 65 -0.13 -2.41 -3.85
C GLN A 65 0.93 -3.46 -3.54
N PHE A 66 0.58 -4.42 -2.69
CA PHE A 66 1.43 -5.55 -2.34
C PHE A 66 0.92 -6.81 -3.01
N TYR A 67 1.85 -7.64 -3.49
CA TYR A 67 1.56 -8.86 -4.22
C TYR A 67 2.13 -10.07 -3.50
N LEU A 68 1.51 -11.23 -3.72
CA LEU A 68 2.03 -12.48 -3.20
C LEU A 68 3.24 -12.95 -4.00
N PRO A 69 4.22 -13.60 -3.34
CA PRO A 69 5.29 -14.28 -4.05
C PRO A 69 4.71 -15.39 -4.94
N TYR A 70 5.19 -15.48 -6.18
CA TYR A 70 4.86 -16.54 -7.17
C TYR A 70 3.43 -16.56 -7.73
N ARG A 71 2.54 -15.71 -7.22
CA ARG A 71 1.22 -15.50 -7.81
C ARG A 71 1.07 -14.01 -7.98
N ALA A 72 0.84 -13.52 -9.20
CA ALA A 72 0.53 -12.10 -9.49
C ALA A 72 -0.80 -11.61 -8.87
N GLN A 73 -1.25 -12.26 -7.80
CA GLN A 73 -2.39 -11.95 -6.99
C GLN A 73 -2.02 -10.85 -5.98
N ARG A 74 -2.88 -9.84 -5.91
CA ARG A 74 -2.77 -8.79 -4.89
C ARG A 74 -3.00 -9.38 -3.51
N LEU A 75 -2.11 -9.07 -2.57
CA LEU A 75 -2.25 -9.36 -1.15
C LEU A 75 -3.09 -8.27 -0.48
N ALA A 76 -2.64 -7.03 -0.60
CA ALA A 76 -3.27 -5.88 0.03
C ALA A 76 -2.98 -4.59 -0.73
N SER A 77 -3.88 -3.62 -0.61
CA SER A 77 -3.69 -2.25 -1.08
C SER A 77 -3.86 -1.27 0.08
N TYR A 78 -3.08 -0.20 0.10
CA TYR A 78 -3.17 0.90 1.08
C TYR A 78 -3.17 2.23 0.35
N LEU A 79 -4.10 3.11 0.72
CA LEU A 79 -4.09 4.51 0.31
C LEU A 79 -3.59 5.35 1.47
N VAL A 80 -2.49 6.07 1.26
CA VAL A 80 -1.81 6.83 2.31
C VAL A 80 -1.55 8.25 1.81
N THR A 81 -1.74 9.26 2.64
CA THR A 81 -1.36 10.65 2.31
C THR A 81 0.15 10.83 2.38
N ASP A 82 0.66 11.96 1.88
CA ASP A 82 2.09 12.30 2.02
C ASP A 82 2.56 12.43 3.48
N GLU A 83 1.64 12.73 4.39
CA GLU A 83 1.85 12.81 5.85
C GLU A 83 1.84 11.45 6.55
N GLY A 84 1.58 10.35 5.83
CA GLY A 84 1.51 9.01 6.40
C GLY A 84 0.16 8.64 6.99
N GLN A 85 -0.90 9.43 6.77
CA GLN A 85 -2.25 9.10 7.20
C GLN A 85 -2.84 8.02 6.29
N LEU A 86 -3.29 6.92 6.88
CA LEU A 86 -4.04 5.88 6.16
C LEU A 86 -5.46 6.36 5.86
N LEU A 87 -5.81 6.44 4.57
CA LEU A 87 -7.15 6.81 4.11
C LEU A 87 -8.06 5.58 3.97
N GLU A 88 -7.53 4.51 3.37
CA GLU A 88 -8.26 3.28 3.14
C GLU A 88 -7.30 2.09 2.93
N GLN A 89 -7.75 0.89 3.28
CA GLN A 89 -7.01 -0.35 3.05
C GLN A 89 -7.93 -1.48 2.60
N VAL A 90 -7.43 -2.36 1.74
CA VAL A 90 -8.17 -3.53 1.27
C VAL A 90 -7.26 -4.75 1.29
N TRP A 91 -7.77 -5.85 1.83
CA TRP A 91 -7.09 -7.14 1.83
C TRP A 91 -7.85 -8.10 0.94
N TYR A 92 -7.16 -8.70 -0.04
CA TYR A 92 -7.81 -9.51 -1.07
C TYR A 92 -7.84 -11.00 -0.72
N VAL A 93 -6.95 -11.44 0.18
CA VAL A 93 -6.84 -12.85 0.57
C VAL A 93 -7.69 -13.08 1.82
N LYS A 94 -8.64 -14.03 1.74
CA LYS A 94 -9.58 -14.34 2.84
C LYS A 94 -8.99 -15.17 3.99
N ASP A 95 -7.75 -15.64 3.85
CA ASP A 95 -7.06 -16.42 4.86
C ASP A 95 -6.49 -15.52 5.96
N HIS A 96 -6.80 -15.86 7.22
CA HIS A 96 -6.45 -15.09 8.41
C HIS A 96 -4.93 -14.87 8.58
N LYS A 97 -4.07 -15.79 8.13
CA LYS A 97 -2.62 -15.62 8.17
C LYS A 97 -2.18 -14.48 7.26
N TYR A 98 -2.76 -14.39 6.06
CA TYR A 98 -2.45 -13.32 5.11
C TYR A 98 -3.06 -11.98 5.52
N GLN A 99 -4.23 -11.98 6.16
CA GLN A 99 -4.79 -10.77 6.75
C GLN A 99 -3.90 -10.21 7.88
N ASN A 100 -3.34 -11.10 8.72
CA ASN A 100 -2.37 -10.69 9.73
C ASN A 100 -1.08 -10.14 9.12
N ALA A 101 -0.56 -10.80 8.07
CA ALA A 101 0.57 -10.30 7.31
C ALA A 101 0.30 -8.91 6.72
N ALA A 102 -0.86 -8.72 6.09
CA ALA A 102 -1.31 -7.44 5.55
C ALA A 102 -1.34 -6.37 6.65
N ARG A 103 -1.99 -6.62 7.78
CA ARG A 103 -2.03 -5.69 8.92
C ARG A 103 -0.63 -5.26 9.38
N ILE A 104 0.35 -6.18 9.40
CA ILE A 104 1.74 -5.87 9.76
C ILE A 104 2.42 -5.03 8.68
N ILE A 105 2.19 -5.34 7.39
CA ILE A 105 2.69 -4.54 6.27
C ILE A 105 2.13 -3.11 6.34
N GLY A 106 0.82 -2.95 6.54
CA GLY A 106 0.18 -1.63 6.65
C GLY A 106 0.82 -0.77 7.75
N ARG A 107 1.09 -1.35 8.93
CA ARG A 107 1.84 -0.65 10.00
C ARG A 107 3.24 -0.21 9.57
N ARG A 108 3.95 -1.05 8.81
CA ARG A 108 5.28 -0.72 8.29
C ARG A 108 5.23 0.38 7.23
N VAL A 109 4.22 0.38 6.36
CA VAL A 109 3.98 1.47 5.41
C VAL A 109 3.79 2.78 6.16
N MET A 110 2.86 2.86 7.11
CA MET A 110 2.65 4.10 7.88
C MET A 110 3.92 4.53 8.62
N SER A 111 4.66 3.58 9.19
CA SER A 111 5.92 3.86 9.88
C SER A 111 7.01 4.43 8.94
N SER A 112 7.06 4.00 7.67
CA SER A 112 8.04 4.52 6.72
C SER A 112 7.81 5.99 6.38
N TYR A 113 6.55 6.45 6.40
CA TYR A 113 6.23 7.87 6.21
C TYR A 113 6.63 8.71 7.41
N LEU A 114 6.38 8.22 8.64
CA LEU A 114 6.81 8.90 9.86
C LEU A 114 8.34 9.02 9.94
N GLN A 115 9.06 7.95 9.56
CA GLN A 115 10.52 7.98 9.52
C GLN A 115 11.05 8.99 8.50
N ARG A 116 10.40 9.09 7.33
CA ARG A 116 10.75 10.09 6.31
C ARG A 116 10.51 11.51 6.81
N ALA A 117 9.38 11.77 7.46
CA ALA A 117 9.06 13.08 8.00
C ALA A 117 10.06 13.54 9.08
N ASN A 118 10.60 12.61 9.88
CA ASN A 118 11.61 12.92 10.90
C ASN A 118 13.04 13.05 10.35
N ALA A 119 13.29 12.61 9.11
CA ALA A 119 14.60 12.65 8.47
C ALA A 119 14.77 13.86 7.52
N ALA A 120 13.70 14.62 7.30
CA ALA A 120 13.66 15.87 6.52
C ALA A 120 13.78 17.08 7.45
#